data_AF-A0A7J3QYZ3-F1
#
_entry.id   AF-A0A7J3QYZ3-F1
#
_cell.length_a   1.000
_cell.length_b   1.000
_cell.length_c   1.000
_cell.angle_alpha   90.00
_cell.angle_beta   90.00
_cell.angle_gamma   90.00
#
_symmetry.space_group_name_H-M   'P 1'
#
loop_
_entity.id
_entity.type
_entity.pdbx_description
1 polymer ?
#
loop_
_entity_poly.entity_id
_entity_poly.type
_entity_poly.pdbx_seq_one_letter_code
_entity_poly.pdbx_strand_id
1 'polypeptide(L)'
;MRKTITLGALVTLLLFLCTTFAYAEAQVGVKAGDWIKCEYASSGSPPSGAPQWVKVECLSVIGTTATVCVTFKPTDGAEQTGIMSWDVASGTGNLTFQALIPANSKTGETVKVIEGGSLTIAGEKTGTYAGASRTVVYASLMHGDTQFSYCWDKETGIIVEVTLIQGSTFATYKATSTNIWQASSPPPLTLPTISIETLSISISAAVAAAIITTALIYTKHKKG
;
A
#
# COMPACT_ATOMS: atom_id res chain seq x y z
N MET A 1 56.98 10.48 11.89
CA MET A 1 55.69 11.00 12.39
C MET A 1 54.67 11.02 11.24
N ARG A 2 53.88 9.95 11.04
CA ARG A 2 52.82 9.94 9.99
C ARG A 2 51.74 8.85 10.15
N LYS A 3 51.66 8.16 11.30
CA LYS A 3 50.75 7.01 11.50
C LYS A 3 49.65 7.20 12.55
N THR A 4 49.55 8.38 13.18
CA THR A 4 48.63 8.61 14.31
C THR A 4 47.33 9.35 13.96
N ILE A 5 47.18 9.84 12.72
CA ILE A 5 46.02 10.64 12.31
C ILE A 5 44.88 9.78 11.71
N THR A 6 45.16 8.55 11.26
CA THR A 6 44.17 7.69 10.58
C THR A 6 43.24 6.90 11.51
N LEU A 7 43.64 6.64 12.76
CA LEU A 7 42.81 5.85 13.69
C LEU A 7 41.70 6.69 14.33
N GLY A 8 41.97 7.98 14.59
CA GLY A 8 40.99 8.90 15.20
C GLY A 8 39.78 9.15 14.29
N ALA A 9 40.03 9.40 13.00
CA ALA A 9 38.98 9.66 12.01
C ALA A 9 38.10 8.43 11.70
N LEU A 10 38.68 7.22 11.72
CA LEU A 10 37.94 5.98 11.49
C LEU A 10 37.01 5.66 12.68
N VAL A 11 37.46 5.91 13.92
CA VAL A 11 36.63 5.72 15.13
C VAL A 11 35.53 6.77 15.24
N THR A 12 35.75 8.01 14.80
CA THR A 12 34.67 9.02 14.74
C THR A 12 33.66 8.69 13.65
N LEU A 13 34.10 8.17 12.50
CA LEU A 13 33.21 7.71 11.43
C LEU A 13 32.39 6.49 11.86
N LEU A 14 32.99 5.53 12.59
CA LEU A 14 32.31 4.34 13.10
C LEU A 14 31.30 4.67 14.22
N LEU A 15 31.57 5.67 15.05
CA LEU A 15 30.62 6.18 16.05
C LEU A 15 29.46 6.96 15.42
N PHE A 16 29.68 7.61 14.27
CA PHE A 16 28.62 8.27 13.49
C PHE A 16 27.73 7.27 12.73
N LEU A 17 28.24 6.07 12.40
CA LEU A 17 27.47 4.99 11.76
C LEU A 17 26.59 4.19 12.74
N CYS A 18 26.76 4.35 14.06
CA CYS A 18 26.06 3.54 15.08
C CYS A 18 24.74 4.11 15.61
N THR A 19 24.27 5.29 15.17
CA THR A 19 23.14 5.99 15.85
C THR A 19 21.92 6.28 15.00
N THR A 20 21.65 5.51 13.95
CA THR A 20 20.35 5.58 13.26
C THR A 20 19.69 4.22 13.11
N PHE A 21 19.48 3.52 14.23
CA PHE A 21 18.25 2.72 14.34
C PHE A 21 17.12 3.72 14.56
N ALA A 22 16.64 4.33 13.48
CA ALA A 22 15.37 5.05 13.50
C ALA A 22 14.29 3.99 13.77
N TYR A 23 13.98 3.76 15.04
CA TYR A 23 12.76 3.08 15.43
C TYR A 23 11.65 4.00 14.92
N ALA A 24 11.02 3.62 13.81
CA ALA A 24 9.87 4.36 13.30
C ALA A 24 8.82 4.32 14.41
N GLU A 25 8.58 5.47 15.03
CA GLU A 25 7.50 5.60 16.00
C GLU A 25 6.21 5.18 15.29
N ALA A 26 5.38 4.37 15.95
CA ALA A 26 4.13 3.94 15.36
C ALA A 26 3.27 5.17 15.03
N GLN A 27 2.73 5.22 13.82
CA GLN A 27 1.95 6.37 13.34
C GLN A 27 0.58 5.90 12.84
N VAL A 28 -0.43 6.75 13.04
CA VAL A 28 -1.73 6.58 12.38
C VAL A 28 -1.64 7.25 11.01
N GLY A 29 -1.88 6.49 9.93
CA GLY A 29 -1.73 7.00 8.57
C GLY A 29 -3.01 7.56 7.95
N VAL A 30 -4.14 7.42 8.64
CA VAL A 30 -5.41 8.08 8.31
C VAL A 30 -5.54 9.41 9.05
N LYS A 31 -6.39 10.30 8.56
CA LYS A 31 -6.70 11.61 9.19
C LYS A 31 -8.20 11.76 9.45
N ALA A 32 -8.56 12.76 10.25
CA ALA A 32 -9.98 13.10 10.47
C ALA A 32 -10.71 13.33 9.14
N GLY A 33 -11.89 12.71 9.00
CA GLY A 33 -12.70 12.72 7.79
C GLY A 33 -12.38 11.61 6.78
N ASP A 34 -11.27 10.89 6.94
CA ASP A 34 -10.98 9.71 6.13
C ASP A 34 -11.96 8.58 6.44
N TRP A 35 -12.44 7.89 5.41
CA TRP A 35 -13.31 6.73 5.58
C TRP A 35 -13.08 5.67 4.52
N ILE A 36 -13.39 4.43 4.86
CA ILE A 36 -13.41 3.29 3.96
C ILE A 36 -14.67 2.47 4.21
N LYS A 37 -15.27 1.95 3.13
CA LYS A 37 -16.38 0.99 3.19
C LYS A 37 -15.94 -0.31 2.55
N CYS A 38 -16.10 -1.39 3.30
CA CYS A 38 -15.85 -2.76 2.88
C CYS A 38 -17.17 -3.50 2.75
N GLU A 39 -17.38 -4.16 1.62
CA GLU A 39 -18.59 -4.94 1.37
C GLU A 39 -18.32 -6.43 1.50
N TYR A 40 -19.34 -7.14 1.97
CA TYR A 40 -19.33 -8.57 2.17
C TYR A 40 -19.54 -9.31 0.85
N ALA A 41 -18.73 -10.35 0.63
CA ALA A 41 -18.92 -11.34 -0.39
C ALA A 41 -18.64 -12.74 0.19
N SER A 42 -19.42 -13.74 -0.18
CA SER A 42 -19.18 -15.13 0.21
C SER A 42 -19.39 -16.09 -0.95
N SER A 43 -18.70 -17.22 -0.90
CA SER A 43 -19.10 -18.41 -1.66
C SER A 43 -19.84 -19.34 -0.69
N GLY A 44 -21.17 -19.35 -0.77
CA GLY A 44 -22.05 -20.12 0.13
C GLY A 44 -22.94 -19.24 0.99
N SER A 45 -23.77 -19.86 1.83
CA SER A 45 -24.65 -19.14 2.74
C SER A 45 -23.83 -18.32 3.73
N PRO A 46 -24.10 -17.01 3.89
CA PRO A 46 -23.39 -16.19 4.85
C PRO A 46 -23.59 -16.73 6.27
N PRO A 47 -22.58 -16.60 7.15
CA PRO A 47 -22.81 -16.80 8.57
C PRO A 47 -23.98 -15.92 9.02
N SER A 48 -24.93 -16.51 9.75
CA SER A 48 -26.07 -15.76 10.29
C SER A 48 -25.56 -14.55 11.07
N GLY A 49 -26.10 -13.37 10.78
CA GLY A 49 -25.69 -12.12 11.43
C GLY A 49 -24.46 -11.42 10.85
N ALA A 50 -23.85 -11.93 9.77
CA ALA A 50 -22.79 -11.20 9.08
C ALA A 50 -23.32 -9.87 8.51
N PRO A 51 -22.64 -8.73 8.74
CA PRO A 51 -23.01 -7.49 8.09
C PRO A 51 -22.78 -7.53 6.58
N GLN A 52 -23.69 -6.96 5.81
CA GLN A 52 -23.57 -6.79 4.36
C GLN A 52 -22.41 -5.86 4.00
N TRP A 53 -22.14 -4.88 4.86
CA TRP A 53 -21.00 -3.98 4.73
C TRP A 53 -20.63 -3.36 6.07
N VAL A 54 -19.38 -2.92 6.15
CA VAL A 54 -18.83 -2.16 7.27
C VAL A 54 -18.17 -0.89 6.71
N LYS A 55 -18.47 0.26 7.32
CA LYS A 55 -17.82 1.54 7.07
C LYS A 55 -17.03 1.93 8.30
N VAL A 56 -15.77 2.32 8.11
CA VAL A 56 -14.90 2.88 9.16
C VAL A 56 -14.57 4.31 8.77
N GLU A 57 -14.85 5.26 9.65
CA GLU A 57 -14.61 6.69 9.44
C GLU A 57 -13.77 7.23 10.59
N CYS A 58 -12.60 7.81 10.29
CA CYS A 58 -11.74 8.44 11.27
C CYS A 58 -12.33 9.80 11.65
N LEU A 59 -12.67 9.95 12.93
CA LEU A 59 -13.20 11.19 13.49
C LEU A 59 -12.07 12.11 13.96
N SER A 60 -11.03 11.55 14.57
CA SER A 60 -9.87 12.29 15.07
C SER A 60 -8.64 11.41 15.23
N VAL A 61 -7.46 12.02 15.16
CA VAL A 61 -6.18 11.40 15.50
C VAL A 61 -5.46 12.29 16.51
N ILE A 62 -5.05 11.71 17.64
CA ILE A 62 -4.28 12.38 18.70
C ILE A 62 -3.09 11.48 19.03
N GLY A 63 -1.89 11.90 18.66
CA GLY A 63 -0.69 11.07 18.77
C GLY A 63 -0.85 9.77 17.95
N THR A 64 -0.77 8.63 18.63
CA THR A 64 -0.92 7.29 18.03
C THR A 64 -2.34 6.72 18.17
N THR A 65 -3.26 7.50 18.74
CA THR A 65 -4.65 7.09 18.95
C THR A 65 -5.56 7.66 17.87
N ALA A 66 -6.29 6.78 17.19
CA ALA A 66 -7.38 7.14 16.29
C ALA A 66 -8.73 6.91 16.97
N THR A 67 -9.64 7.87 16.86
CA THR A 67 -11.07 7.69 17.16
C THR A 67 -11.81 7.48 15.86
N VAL A 68 -12.59 6.41 15.76
CA VAL A 68 -13.31 6.03 14.56
C VAL A 68 -14.80 5.85 14.85
N CYS A 69 -15.63 6.23 13.90
CA CYS A 69 -17.02 5.82 13.79
C CYS A 69 -17.07 4.56 12.92
N VAL A 70 -17.60 3.48 13.46
CA VAL A 70 -17.87 2.27 12.68
C VAL A 70 -19.36 2.13 12.52
N THR A 71 -19.78 2.05 11.26
CA THR A 71 -21.16 1.74 10.88
C THR A 71 -21.19 0.41 10.18
N PHE A 72 -22.12 -0.47 10.54
CA PHE A 72 -22.34 -1.72 9.83
C PHE A 72 -23.83 -1.92 9.54
N LYS A 73 -24.11 -2.58 8.42
CA LYS A 73 -25.46 -2.94 8.01
C LYS A 73 -25.65 -4.45 8.18
N PRO A 74 -26.39 -4.92 9.19
CA PRO A 74 -26.78 -6.32 9.28
C PRO A 74 -27.66 -6.72 8.09
N THR A 75 -27.62 -7.99 7.71
CA THR A 75 -28.41 -8.52 6.58
C THR A 75 -29.92 -8.27 6.73
N ASP A 76 -30.47 -8.39 7.94
CA ASP A 76 -31.91 -8.26 8.21
C ASP A 76 -32.25 -7.08 9.15
N GLY A 77 -31.33 -6.11 9.30
CA GLY A 77 -31.41 -5.11 10.38
C GLY A 77 -31.26 -3.66 9.93
N ALA A 78 -31.55 -2.74 10.86
CA ALA A 78 -31.17 -1.34 10.73
C ALA A 78 -29.65 -1.18 10.82
N GLU A 79 -29.12 -0.10 10.25
CA GLU A 79 -27.71 0.25 10.43
C GLU A 79 -27.40 0.46 11.91
N GLN A 80 -26.25 -0.03 12.33
CA GLN A 80 -25.73 0.12 13.68
C GLN A 80 -24.44 0.89 13.61
N THR A 81 -24.26 1.83 14.53
CA THR A 81 -23.11 2.72 14.58
C THR A 81 -22.52 2.75 15.98
N GLY A 82 -21.21 2.72 16.08
CA GLY A 82 -20.46 2.87 17.33
C GLY A 82 -19.24 3.76 17.15
N ILE A 83 -18.93 4.55 18.17
CA ILE A 83 -17.67 5.31 18.24
C ILE A 83 -16.69 4.51 19.08
N MET A 84 -15.51 4.28 18.53
CA MET A 84 -14.44 3.50 19.14
C MET A 84 -13.10 4.24 19.01
N SER A 85 -12.14 3.85 19.82
CA SER A 85 -10.76 4.35 19.76
C SER A 85 -9.77 3.20 19.73
N TRP A 86 -8.66 3.41 19.05
CA TRP A 86 -7.55 2.47 18.97
C TRP A 86 -6.22 3.20 18.95
N ASP A 87 -5.33 2.86 19.87
CA ASP A 87 -3.94 3.27 19.87
C ASP A 87 -3.09 2.23 19.13
N VAL A 88 -2.56 2.60 17.97
CA VAL A 88 -1.79 1.67 17.12
C VAL A 88 -0.42 1.32 17.72
N ALA A 89 0.10 2.12 18.65
CA ALA A 89 1.39 1.89 19.30
C ALA A 89 1.26 0.95 20.49
N SER A 90 0.32 1.23 21.40
CA SER A 90 0.13 0.45 22.61
C SER A 90 -0.77 -0.78 22.40
N GLY A 91 -1.63 -0.76 21.39
CA GLY A 91 -2.67 -1.76 21.19
C GLY A 91 -3.81 -1.66 22.19
N THR A 92 -4.06 -0.48 22.73
CA THR A 92 -5.16 -0.25 23.69
C THR A 92 -6.32 0.49 23.03
N GLY A 93 -7.53 0.18 23.43
CA GLY A 93 -8.73 0.82 22.92
C GLY A 93 -9.97 -0.03 23.14
N ASN A 94 -11.06 0.34 22.47
CA ASN A 94 -12.33 -0.39 22.48
C ASN A 94 -12.81 -0.75 21.07
N LEU A 95 -11.91 -0.72 20.09
CA LEU A 95 -12.15 -1.23 18.74
C LEU A 95 -12.49 -2.73 18.80
N THR A 96 -13.48 -3.18 18.04
CA THR A 96 -13.99 -4.57 18.10
C THR A 96 -13.47 -5.48 16.99
N PHE A 97 -12.76 -4.94 15.99
CA PHE A 97 -12.08 -5.68 14.93
C PHE A 97 -10.85 -4.89 14.45
N GLN A 98 -9.82 -5.57 13.94
CA GLN A 98 -8.51 -4.96 13.69
C GLN A 98 -8.51 -4.03 12.45
N ALA A 99 -9.17 -2.88 12.55
CA ALA A 99 -9.34 -1.93 11.45
C ALA A 99 -8.07 -1.12 11.13
N LEU A 100 -7.20 -0.94 12.11
CA LEU A 100 -6.03 -0.07 12.03
C LEU A 100 -4.78 -0.78 12.56
N ILE A 101 -3.66 -0.60 11.88
CA ILE A 101 -2.30 -0.92 12.34
C ILE A 101 -1.42 0.32 12.15
N PRO A 102 -0.17 0.33 12.66
CA PRO A 102 0.75 1.40 12.33
C PRO A 102 0.91 1.58 10.81
N ALA A 103 0.91 2.83 10.37
CA ALA A 103 1.22 3.19 9.01
C ALA A 103 2.64 2.78 8.65
N ASN A 104 2.85 2.45 7.37
CA ASN A 104 4.13 2.00 6.82
C ASN A 104 4.70 0.73 7.46
N SER A 105 3.85 -0.09 8.11
CA SER A 105 4.25 -1.40 8.60
C SER A 105 4.84 -2.28 7.49
N LYS A 106 5.77 -3.15 7.86
CA LYS A 106 6.55 -3.97 6.92
C LYS A 106 6.49 -5.44 7.28
N THR A 107 6.80 -6.28 6.30
CA THR A 107 6.99 -7.71 6.52
C THR A 107 8.00 -7.97 7.66
N GLY A 108 7.64 -8.88 8.56
CA GLY A 108 8.43 -9.24 9.73
C GLY A 108 8.24 -8.33 10.95
N GLU A 109 7.60 -7.16 10.79
CA GLU A 109 7.24 -6.32 11.93
C GLU A 109 6.06 -6.93 12.69
N THR A 110 6.01 -6.66 13.99
CA THR A 110 4.97 -7.16 14.87
C THR A 110 4.09 -6.01 15.32
N VAL A 111 2.78 -6.12 15.08
CA VAL A 111 1.77 -5.13 15.45
C VAL A 111 0.95 -5.63 16.63
N LYS A 112 0.45 -4.71 17.46
CA LYS A 112 -0.47 -5.05 18.55
C LYS A 112 -1.87 -5.29 18.01
N VAL A 113 -2.58 -6.25 18.60
CA VAL A 113 -3.94 -6.60 18.19
C VAL A 113 -4.94 -6.53 19.34
N ILE A 114 -6.22 -6.32 19.02
CA ILE A 114 -7.33 -6.06 19.96
C ILE A 114 -7.43 -7.06 21.12
N GLU A 115 -7.14 -8.33 20.89
CA GLU A 115 -7.22 -9.38 21.92
C GLU A 115 -6.00 -9.41 22.87
N GLY A 116 -5.24 -8.32 22.98
CA GLY A 116 -4.08 -8.20 23.86
C GLY A 116 -2.83 -8.95 23.38
N GLY A 117 -2.85 -9.41 22.13
CA GLY A 117 -1.78 -10.17 21.50
C GLY A 117 -0.86 -9.33 20.63
N SER A 118 -0.04 -10.00 19.84
CA SER A 118 0.75 -9.38 18.79
C SER A 118 0.74 -10.26 17.55
N LEU A 119 0.73 -9.63 16.38
CA LEU A 119 0.62 -10.29 15.09
C LEU A 119 1.79 -9.88 14.21
N THR A 120 2.52 -10.85 13.69
CA THR A 120 3.63 -10.59 12.77
C THR A 120 3.10 -10.45 11.35
N ILE A 121 3.48 -9.37 10.66
CA ILE A 121 3.18 -9.16 9.25
C ILE A 121 3.89 -10.22 8.42
N ALA A 122 3.13 -11.07 7.75
CA ALA A 122 3.63 -12.22 7.01
C ALA A 122 4.19 -11.84 5.64
N GLY A 123 3.68 -10.77 5.02
CA GLY A 123 4.14 -10.35 3.71
C GLY A 123 3.48 -9.07 3.21
N GLU A 124 3.82 -8.72 1.97
CA GLU A 124 3.26 -7.60 1.23
C GLU A 124 2.79 -8.08 -0.14
N LYS A 125 1.72 -7.47 -0.66
CA LYS A 125 1.24 -7.71 -2.03
C LYS A 125 0.63 -6.43 -2.60
N THR A 126 0.53 -6.34 -3.93
CA THR A 126 -0.24 -5.29 -4.59
C THR A 126 -1.64 -5.82 -4.92
N GLY A 127 -2.66 -4.99 -4.74
CA GLY A 127 -4.03 -5.32 -5.08
C GLY A 127 -4.85 -4.08 -5.46
N THR A 128 -6.00 -4.29 -6.08
CA THR A 128 -6.93 -3.21 -6.42
C THR A 128 -8.02 -3.11 -5.35
N TYR A 129 -8.13 -1.93 -4.74
CA TYR A 129 -9.06 -1.61 -3.66
C TYR A 129 -9.73 -0.27 -3.92
N ALA A 130 -11.07 -0.24 -3.90
CA ALA A 130 -11.85 0.95 -4.26
C ALA A 130 -11.38 1.63 -5.57
N GLY A 131 -11.01 0.82 -6.58
CA GLY A 131 -10.55 1.31 -7.89
C GLY A 131 -9.10 1.79 -7.96
N ALA A 132 -8.32 1.75 -6.87
CA ALA A 132 -6.91 2.13 -6.87
C ALA A 132 -5.99 0.91 -6.68
N SER A 133 -4.83 0.92 -7.34
CA SER A 133 -3.75 -0.03 -7.05
C SER A 133 -3.04 0.37 -5.77
N ARG A 134 -3.06 -0.49 -4.76
CA ARG A 134 -2.45 -0.26 -3.44
C ARG A 134 -1.50 -1.39 -3.07
N THR A 135 -0.42 -1.05 -2.39
CA THR A 135 0.42 -2.04 -1.71
C THR A 135 -0.17 -2.28 -0.33
N VAL A 136 -0.44 -3.55 -0.01
CA VAL A 136 -1.01 -3.96 1.26
C VAL A 136 -0.05 -4.87 1.99
N VAL A 137 -0.07 -4.80 3.31
CA VAL A 137 0.58 -5.75 4.20
C VAL A 137 -0.47 -6.74 4.69
N TYR A 138 -0.09 -8.00 4.87
CA TYR A 138 -1.04 -9.02 5.32
C TYR A 138 -0.49 -9.89 6.43
N ALA A 139 -1.41 -10.38 7.26
CA ALA A 139 -1.14 -11.34 8.31
C ALA A 139 -2.38 -12.19 8.56
N SER A 140 -2.18 -13.39 9.09
CA SER A 140 -3.26 -14.33 9.38
C SER A 140 -3.17 -14.86 10.80
N LEU A 141 -4.31 -15.10 11.41
CA LEU A 141 -4.44 -15.70 12.73
C LEU A 141 -5.55 -16.75 12.75
N MET A 142 -5.44 -17.70 13.66
CA MET A 142 -6.48 -18.68 13.95
C MET A 142 -7.22 -18.25 15.21
N HIS A 143 -8.55 -18.23 15.14
CA HIS A 143 -9.41 -18.09 16.31
C HIS A 143 -10.42 -19.25 16.30
N GLY A 144 -10.19 -20.23 17.18
CA GLY A 144 -10.86 -21.53 17.09
C GLY A 144 -10.60 -22.20 15.73
N ASP A 145 -11.66 -22.65 15.07
CA ASP A 145 -11.59 -23.30 13.75
C ASP A 145 -11.67 -22.31 12.57
N THR A 146 -11.64 -21.00 12.85
CA THR A 146 -11.73 -19.96 11.82
C THR A 146 -10.38 -19.32 11.58
N GLN A 147 -9.92 -19.34 10.34
CA GLN A 147 -8.75 -18.60 9.89
C GLN A 147 -9.18 -17.20 9.45
N PHE A 148 -8.59 -16.18 10.05
CA PHE A 148 -8.72 -14.79 9.63
C PHE A 148 -7.45 -14.39 8.88
N SER A 149 -7.62 -13.80 7.69
CA SER A 149 -6.54 -13.19 6.93
C SER A 149 -6.87 -11.72 6.70
N TYR A 150 -6.04 -10.85 7.26
CA TYR A 150 -6.21 -9.41 7.20
C TYR A 150 -5.24 -8.81 6.18
N CYS A 151 -5.72 -7.84 5.42
CA CYS A 151 -4.89 -6.98 4.58
C CYS A 151 -5.14 -5.51 4.94
N TRP A 152 -4.08 -4.80 5.29
CA TRP A 152 -4.10 -3.37 5.54
C TRP A 152 -3.35 -2.63 4.43
N ASP A 153 -3.86 -1.48 4.02
CA ASP A 153 -3.12 -0.57 3.14
C ASP A 153 -1.80 -0.17 3.81
N LYS A 154 -0.67 -0.37 3.14
CA LYS A 154 0.65 -0.18 3.74
C LYS A 154 0.89 1.28 4.14
N GLU A 155 0.47 2.23 3.31
CA GLU A 155 0.73 3.65 3.52
C GLU A 155 -0.07 4.19 4.70
N THR A 156 -1.32 3.77 4.85
CA THR A 156 -2.26 4.35 5.82
C THR A 156 -2.50 3.48 7.06
N GLY A 157 -2.23 2.18 6.97
CA GLY A 157 -2.50 1.20 8.01
C GLY A 157 -3.99 0.83 8.16
N ILE A 158 -4.87 1.31 7.28
CA ILE A 158 -6.31 1.00 7.34
C ILE A 158 -6.61 -0.35 6.67
N ILE A 159 -7.56 -1.10 7.25
CA ILE A 159 -8.01 -2.37 6.71
C ILE A 159 -8.66 -2.17 5.33
N VAL A 160 -8.27 -3.01 4.37
CA VAL A 160 -8.85 -3.02 3.02
C VAL A 160 -9.43 -4.37 2.63
N GLU A 161 -9.04 -5.42 3.32
CA GLU A 161 -9.56 -6.76 3.10
C GLU A 161 -9.51 -7.60 4.37
N VAL A 162 -10.58 -8.32 4.66
CA VAL A 162 -10.57 -9.41 5.63
C VAL A 162 -11.17 -10.62 4.97
N THR A 163 -10.45 -11.74 4.99
CA THR A 163 -10.95 -13.03 4.55
C THR A 163 -11.09 -13.95 5.75
N LEU A 164 -12.20 -14.69 5.78
CA LEU A 164 -12.54 -15.67 6.81
C LEU A 164 -12.71 -17.01 6.13
N ILE A 165 -12.03 -18.03 6.65
CA ILE A 165 -12.13 -19.42 6.20
C ILE A 165 -12.51 -20.28 7.39
N GLN A 166 -13.65 -20.98 7.30
CA GLN A 166 -14.11 -21.94 8.29
C GLN A 166 -14.63 -23.19 7.57
N GLY A 167 -13.86 -24.28 7.59
CA GLY A 167 -14.17 -25.47 6.79
C GLY A 167 -14.24 -25.16 5.29
N SER A 168 -15.39 -25.42 4.66
CA SER A 168 -15.63 -25.07 3.25
C SER A 168 -16.21 -23.66 3.05
N THR A 169 -16.52 -22.94 4.12
CA THR A 169 -17.12 -21.60 4.06
C THR A 169 -16.02 -20.56 3.89
N PHE A 170 -16.21 -19.70 2.90
CA PHE A 170 -15.32 -18.58 2.60
C PHE A 170 -16.13 -17.29 2.56
N ALA A 171 -15.66 -16.28 3.30
CA ALA A 171 -16.23 -14.96 3.32
C ALA A 171 -15.13 -13.90 3.23
N THR A 172 -15.44 -12.79 2.57
CA THR A 172 -14.52 -11.67 2.39
C THR A 172 -15.26 -10.37 2.64
N TYR A 173 -14.62 -9.45 3.38
CA TYR A 173 -14.93 -8.03 3.36
C TYR A 173 -13.85 -7.34 2.55
N LYS A 174 -14.20 -6.62 1.49
CA LYS A 174 -13.22 -5.93 0.64
C LYS A 174 -13.63 -4.49 0.42
N ALA A 175 -12.65 -3.59 0.48
CA ALA A 175 -12.84 -2.16 0.24
C ALA A 175 -13.39 -1.88 -1.17
N THR A 176 -14.60 -1.31 -1.23
CA THR A 176 -15.27 -0.93 -2.48
C THR A 176 -15.32 0.58 -2.70
N SER A 177 -15.28 1.37 -1.62
CA SER A 177 -15.30 2.83 -1.69
C SER A 177 -14.55 3.47 -0.53
N THR A 178 -13.95 4.63 -0.79
CA THR A 178 -13.15 5.40 0.18
C THR A 178 -12.93 6.82 -0.35
N ASN A 179 -12.59 7.75 0.53
CA ASN A 179 -12.04 9.05 0.17
C ASN A 179 -10.53 9.19 0.44
N ILE A 180 -9.88 8.13 0.93
CA ILE A 180 -8.47 8.16 1.37
C ILE A 180 -7.53 8.24 0.15
N TRP A 181 -7.87 7.54 -0.91
CA TRP A 181 -7.15 7.56 -2.19
C TRP A 181 -8.13 7.68 -3.36
N GLN A 182 -7.64 8.18 -4.49
CA GLN A 182 -8.40 8.29 -5.72
C GLN A 182 -8.32 7.00 -6.53
N ALA A 183 -9.42 6.61 -7.15
CA ALA A 183 -9.41 5.51 -8.11
C ALA A 183 -8.39 5.81 -9.23
N SER A 184 -7.65 4.79 -9.65
CA SER A 184 -6.79 4.91 -10.81
C SER A 184 -7.67 5.18 -12.02
N SER A 185 -7.47 6.32 -12.68
CA SER A 185 -8.16 6.60 -13.95
C SER A 185 -7.87 5.46 -14.91
N PRO A 186 -8.87 4.94 -15.67
CA PRO A 186 -8.57 4.05 -16.78
C PRO A 186 -7.52 4.73 -17.66
N PRO A 187 -6.49 4.00 -18.13
CA PRO A 187 -5.49 4.60 -18.99
C PRO A 187 -6.24 5.29 -20.14
N PRO A 188 -5.95 6.57 -20.45
CA PRO A 188 -6.54 7.19 -21.63
C PRO A 188 -6.28 6.26 -22.81
N LEU A 189 -7.27 6.10 -23.69
CA LEU A 189 -7.12 5.39 -24.96
C LEU A 189 -5.96 6.05 -25.71
N THR A 190 -4.76 5.52 -25.50
CA THR A 190 -3.56 5.97 -26.18
C THR A 190 -3.64 5.33 -27.56
N LEU A 191 -4.08 6.13 -28.54
CA LEU A 191 -3.74 5.86 -29.93
C LEU A 191 -2.23 5.59 -29.97
N PRO A 192 -1.76 4.59 -30.75
CA PRO A 192 -0.34 4.25 -30.79
C PRO A 192 0.48 5.50 -31.09
N THR A 193 1.17 6.01 -30.07
CA THR A 193 2.12 7.10 -30.22
C THR A 193 3.31 6.54 -30.99
N ILE A 194 3.30 6.72 -32.30
CA ILE A 194 4.49 6.56 -33.14
C ILE A 194 5.57 7.47 -32.56
N SER A 195 6.60 6.87 -31.96
CA SER A 195 7.70 7.59 -31.33
C SER A 195 8.42 8.45 -32.38
N ILE A 196 8.45 9.77 -32.17
CA ILE A 196 9.15 10.75 -33.04
C ILE A 196 10.64 10.41 -33.20
N GLU A 197 11.22 9.62 -32.30
CA GLU A 197 12.59 9.12 -32.42
C GLU A 197 12.83 8.26 -33.68
N THR A 198 11.79 7.60 -34.21
CA THR A 198 11.88 6.85 -35.48
C THR A 198 11.92 7.77 -36.72
N LEU A 199 11.52 9.04 -36.62
CA LEU A 199 11.65 10.01 -37.71
C LEU A 199 13.07 10.61 -37.82
N SER A 200 13.82 10.66 -36.71
CA SER A 200 15.17 11.25 -36.68
C SER A 200 16.20 10.36 -37.40
N ILE A 201 16.08 9.04 -37.26
CA ILE A 201 17.01 8.08 -37.90
C ILE A 201 16.90 8.10 -39.44
N SER A 202 15.69 8.33 -39.98
CA SER A 202 15.49 8.43 -41.44
C SER A 202 16.15 9.65 -42.07
N ILE A 203 16.23 10.78 -41.35
CA ILE A 203 16.80 12.02 -41.88
C ILE A 203 18.34 11.92 -41.91
N SER A 204 18.97 11.32 -40.90
CA SER A 204 20.43 11.20 -40.84
C SER A 204 21.01 10.30 -41.94
N ALA A 205 20.33 9.21 -42.29
CA ALA A 205 20.78 8.29 -43.35
C ALA A 205 20.72 8.93 -44.75
N ALA A 206 19.68 9.71 -45.04
CA ALA A 206 19.53 10.41 -46.32
C ALA A 206 20.61 11.49 -46.53
N VAL A 207 20.97 12.24 -45.48
CA VAL A 207 22.02 13.27 -45.56
C VAL A 207 23.40 12.63 -45.78
N ALA A 208 23.73 11.54 -45.09
CA ALA A 208 25.01 10.85 -45.27
C ALA A 208 25.17 10.30 -46.71
N ALA A 209 24.12 9.73 -47.29
CA ALA A 209 24.14 9.23 -48.67
C ALA A 209 24.34 10.36 -49.70
N ALA A 210 23.71 11.52 -49.51
CA ALA A 210 23.89 12.68 -50.39
C ALA A 210 25.33 13.24 -50.36
N ILE A 211 25.93 13.31 -49.17
CA ILE A 211 27.32 13.77 -49.01
C ILE A 211 28.30 12.82 -49.72
N ILE A 212 28.14 11.51 -49.54
CA ILE A 212 29.00 10.50 -50.18
C ILE A 212 28.89 10.57 -51.71
N THR A 213 27.66 10.71 -52.22
CA THR A 213 27.42 10.78 -53.68
C THR A 213 28.11 12.02 -54.29
N THR A 214 28.00 13.17 -53.61
CA THR A 214 28.62 14.43 -54.08
C THR A 214 30.15 14.35 -54.06
N ALA A 215 30.74 13.75 -53.02
CA ALA A 215 32.19 13.56 -52.93
C ALA A 215 32.75 12.62 -54.01
N LEU A 216 32.01 11.56 -54.35
CA LEU A 216 32.37 10.63 -55.43
C LEU A 216 32.32 11.30 -56.80
N ILE A 217 31.30 12.13 -57.07
CA ILE A 217 31.21 12.90 -58.32
C ILE A 217 32.39 13.87 -58.44
N TYR A 218 32.71 14.62 -57.37
CA TYR A 218 33.80 15.59 -57.38
C TYR A 218 35.17 14.96 -57.61
N THR A 219 35.46 13.82 -56.96
CA THR A 219 36.75 13.13 -57.11
C THR A 219 36.94 12.51 -58.49
N LYS A 220 35.86 12.08 -59.15
CA LYS A 220 35.89 11.60 -60.53
C LYS A 220 36.18 12.73 -61.52
N HIS A 221 35.63 13.92 -61.30
CA HIS A 221 35.81 15.07 -62.18
C HIS A 221 37.21 15.71 -62.11
N LYS A 222 37.93 15.54 -60.99
CA LYS A 222 39.30 16.06 -60.82
C LYS A 222 40.38 15.17 -61.44
N LYS A 223 40.05 13.92 -61.79
CA LYS A 223 40.99 12.91 -62.30
C LYS A 223 40.92 12.68 -63.82
N GLY A 224 40.08 13.42 -64.54
CA GLY A 224 40.05 13.47 -66.01
C GLY A 224 40.44 14.85 -66.49
#